data_AF-A0A1I3Y9M2-F1
#
_entry.id   AF-A0A1I3Y9M2-F1
#
_cell.length_a   1.000
_cell.length_b   1.000
_cell.length_c   1.000
_cell.angle_alpha   90.00
_cell.angle_beta   90.00
_cell.angle_gamma   90.00
#
_symmetry.space_group_name_H-M   'P 1'
#
loop_
_entity.id
_entity.type
_entity.pdbx_description
1 polymer ?
#
loop_
_entity_poly.entity_id
_entity_poly.type
_entity_poly.pdbx_seq_one_letter_code
_entity_poly.pdbx_strand_id
1 'polypeptide(L)'
;MSVTPDIDQFTIILQPTDLNFEFEEWDEHIADNLINTFLIKSKLLTVFPNYPIAESDGGILKSYIFGYELQNSPFYFRIAYHPTYIKMGISIYFSAYAWAEYRKNYETIFNEKIHLHTFFQMISDDEYSFRLSRIDMAVDFKNENVDIAKIHRSLESGRTEFRYNHV
;
A
#
# COMPACT_ATOMS: atom_id res chain seq x y z
N MET A 1 -29.47 4.24 6.68
CA MET A 1 -28.43 4.72 5.77
C MET A 1 -27.13 4.07 6.20
N SER A 2 -26.57 3.16 5.40
CA SER A 2 -25.31 2.48 5.75
C SER A 2 -24.28 2.81 4.68
N VAL A 3 -23.46 3.80 5.00
CA VAL A 3 -22.32 4.22 4.20
C VAL A 3 -21.08 3.67 4.89
N THR A 4 -20.32 2.82 4.20
CA THR A 4 -19.11 2.21 4.79
C THR A 4 -17.87 2.73 4.06
N PRO A 5 -17.07 3.60 4.70
CA PRO A 5 -15.78 4.01 4.15
C PRO A 5 -14.75 2.88 4.31
N ASP A 6 -13.89 2.71 3.32
CA ASP A 6 -12.76 1.80 3.37
C ASP A 6 -11.57 2.32 2.55
N ILE A 7 -10.47 1.57 2.54
CA ILE A 7 -9.27 1.87 1.77
C ILE A 7 -9.24 0.98 0.53
N ASP A 8 -9.25 1.60 -0.64
CA ASP A 8 -9.19 0.93 -1.95
C ASP A 8 -7.73 0.76 -2.44
N GLN A 9 -6.83 1.61 -1.96
CA GLN A 9 -5.41 1.49 -2.22
C GLN A 9 -4.62 2.28 -1.19
N PHE A 10 -3.43 1.81 -0.84
CA PHE A 10 -2.41 2.71 -0.30
C PHE A 10 -1.01 2.33 -0.75
N THR A 11 -0.13 3.32 -0.76
CA THR A 11 1.29 3.14 -1.07
C THR A 11 2.12 3.93 -0.06
N ILE A 12 3.09 3.26 0.54
CA ILE A 12 4.08 3.88 1.42
C ILE A 12 5.45 3.84 0.76
N ILE A 13 6.28 4.84 1.03
CA ILE A 13 7.67 4.87 0.62
C ILE A 13 8.55 4.86 1.85
N LEU A 14 9.42 3.87 1.98
CA LEU A 14 10.47 3.82 2.99
C LEU A 14 11.72 4.53 2.49
N GLN A 15 12.36 5.29 3.37
CA GLN A 15 13.60 5.99 3.10
C GLN A 15 14.57 5.72 4.27
N PRO A 16 15.82 5.30 4.01
CA PRO A 16 16.80 5.15 5.08
C PRO A 16 16.95 6.45 5.86
N THR A 17 17.05 6.35 7.19
CA THR A 17 17.31 7.50 8.08
C THR A 17 18.79 7.85 8.08
N ASP A 18 19.66 6.85 8.10
CA ASP A 18 21.10 7.01 7.94
C ASP A 18 21.46 6.98 6.44
N LEU A 19 22.09 8.05 5.97
CA LEU A 19 22.57 8.19 4.58
C LEU A 19 24.09 8.03 4.48
N ASN A 20 24.76 7.61 5.56
CA ASN A 20 26.20 7.36 5.58
C ASN A 20 26.52 5.95 5.08
N PHE A 21 26.24 5.70 3.81
CA PHE A 21 26.57 4.46 3.12
C PHE A 21 27.05 4.78 1.72
N GLU A 22 27.91 3.92 1.17
CA GLU A 22 28.38 4.06 -0.22
C GLU A 22 27.27 3.69 -1.20
N PHE A 23 27.30 4.27 -2.40
CA PHE A 23 26.23 4.08 -3.38
C PHE A 23 25.96 2.60 -3.71
N GLU A 24 27.02 1.80 -3.78
CA GLU A 24 26.97 0.36 -4.04
C GLU A 24 26.29 -0.42 -2.90
N GLU A 25 26.42 0.05 -1.66
CA GLU A 25 25.81 -0.60 -0.48
C GLU A 25 24.28 -0.54 -0.51
N TRP A 26 23.70 0.42 -1.25
CA TRP A 26 22.25 0.55 -1.38
C TRP A 26 21.59 -0.73 -1.92
N ASP A 27 22.03 -1.17 -3.09
CA ASP A 27 21.47 -2.31 -3.81
C ASP A 27 21.93 -3.63 -3.19
N GLU A 28 23.17 -3.68 -2.69
CA GLU A 28 23.75 -4.91 -2.13
C GLU A 28 23.19 -5.26 -0.75
N HIS A 29 22.88 -4.26 0.09
CA HIS A 29 22.60 -4.48 1.52
C HIS A 29 21.47 -3.60 2.09
N ILE A 30 21.50 -2.29 1.88
CA ILE A 30 20.60 -1.38 2.59
C ILE A 30 19.14 -1.62 2.19
N ALA A 31 18.85 -1.74 0.89
CA ALA A 31 17.48 -1.96 0.41
C ALA A 31 16.86 -3.23 1.01
N ASP A 32 17.59 -4.34 0.94
CA ASP A 32 17.15 -5.63 1.51
C ASP A 32 16.98 -5.57 3.03
N ASN A 33 17.85 -4.88 3.75
CA ASN A 33 17.71 -4.70 5.19
C ASN A 33 16.42 -3.95 5.54
N LEU A 34 16.15 -2.82 4.89
CA LEU A 34 14.92 -2.05 5.12
C LEU A 34 13.67 -2.86 4.76
N ILE A 35 13.71 -3.62 3.68
CA ILE A 35 12.61 -4.54 3.29
C ILE A 35 12.40 -5.59 4.37
N ASN A 36 13.47 -6.24 4.84
CA ASN A 36 13.38 -7.26 5.89
C ASN A 36 12.82 -6.69 7.20
N THR A 37 13.30 -5.52 7.62
CA THR A 37 12.78 -4.82 8.81
C THR A 37 11.30 -4.51 8.64
N PHE A 38 10.87 -4.01 7.48
CA PHE A 38 9.45 -3.82 7.18
C PHE A 38 8.65 -5.12 7.23
N LEU A 39 9.14 -6.22 6.65
CA LEU A 39 8.44 -7.51 6.64
C LEU A 39 8.26 -8.09 8.03
N ILE A 40 9.28 -7.98 8.88
CA ILE A 40 9.24 -8.42 10.28
C ILE A 40 8.23 -7.57 11.06
N LYS A 41 8.36 -6.24 10.99
CA LYS A 41 7.50 -5.30 11.73
C LYS A 41 6.05 -5.40 11.29
N SER A 42 5.81 -5.48 9.98
CA SER A 42 4.47 -5.63 9.41
C SER A 42 3.86 -7.03 9.61
N LYS A 43 4.63 -8.00 10.14
CA LYS A 43 4.23 -9.40 10.34
C LYS A 43 3.69 -10.07 9.07
N LEU A 44 4.12 -9.60 7.90
CA LEU A 44 3.51 -9.94 6.60
C LEU A 44 3.55 -11.45 6.34
N LEU A 45 4.70 -12.07 6.62
CA LEU A 45 4.90 -13.53 6.46
C LEU A 45 4.09 -14.36 7.45
N THR A 46 3.77 -13.82 8.64
CA THR A 46 2.86 -14.46 9.59
C THR A 46 1.41 -14.35 9.14
N VAL A 47 1.02 -13.20 8.59
CA VAL A 47 -0.34 -12.94 8.09
C VAL A 47 -0.63 -13.70 6.79
N PHE A 48 0.40 -13.97 6.00
CA PHE A 48 0.32 -14.65 4.70
C PHE A 48 1.26 -15.88 4.63
N PRO A 49 1.09 -16.88 5.49
CA PRO A 49 2.03 -18.00 5.61
C PRO A 49 2.08 -18.89 4.35
N ASN A 50 1.02 -18.86 3.54
CA ASN A 50 0.89 -19.67 2.32
C ASN A 50 1.35 -18.94 1.05
N TYR A 51 1.76 -17.68 1.17
CA TYR A 51 2.17 -16.86 0.03
C TYR A 51 3.62 -16.42 0.26
N PRO A 52 4.63 -17.18 -0.20
CA PRO A 52 6.01 -16.80 -0.03
C PRO A 52 6.30 -15.50 -0.79
N ILE A 53 7.22 -14.70 -0.25
CA ILE A 53 7.73 -13.53 -0.96
C ILE A 53 8.82 -13.98 -1.93
N ALA A 54 8.75 -13.50 -3.16
CA ALA A 54 9.78 -13.74 -4.16
C ALA A 54 9.96 -12.54 -5.09
N GLU A 55 11.08 -12.52 -5.78
CA GLU A 55 11.40 -11.54 -6.81
C GLU A 55 10.35 -11.52 -7.91
N SER A 56 10.11 -10.31 -8.41
CA SER A 56 9.26 -9.99 -9.54
C SER A 56 9.82 -8.74 -10.24
N ASP A 57 9.34 -8.44 -11.44
CA ASP A 57 9.62 -7.11 -12.01
C ASP A 57 8.97 -6.00 -11.17
N GLY A 58 9.42 -4.76 -11.34
CA GLY A 58 8.84 -3.58 -10.66
C GLY A 58 7.34 -3.35 -10.95
N GLY A 59 6.74 -4.09 -11.90
CA GLY A 59 5.30 -4.12 -12.15
C GLY A 59 4.68 -2.75 -12.46
N ILE A 60 3.60 -2.41 -11.74
CA ILE A 60 2.86 -1.14 -11.88
C ILE A 60 3.74 0.08 -11.56
N LEU A 61 4.80 -0.12 -10.78
CA LEU A 61 5.77 0.90 -10.41
C LEU A 61 6.86 0.94 -11.49
N LYS A 62 6.49 1.21 -12.75
CA LYS A 62 7.37 1.09 -13.94
C LYS A 62 8.72 1.82 -13.86
N SER A 63 8.87 2.78 -12.95
CA SER A 63 10.14 3.48 -12.70
C SER A 63 11.04 2.75 -11.69
N TYR A 64 10.58 1.67 -11.08
CA TYR A 64 11.33 0.80 -10.17
C TYR A 64 11.78 -0.45 -10.95
N ILE A 65 13.01 -0.91 -10.70
CA ILE A 65 13.62 -2.02 -11.46
C ILE A 65 13.44 -3.34 -10.72
N PHE A 66 13.77 -3.35 -9.43
CA PHE A 66 13.62 -4.54 -8.58
C PHE A 66 12.29 -4.53 -7.86
N GLY A 67 11.66 -5.69 -7.79
CA GLY A 67 10.36 -5.88 -7.18
C GLY A 67 10.24 -7.21 -6.44
N TYR A 68 9.34 -7.26 -5.48
CA TYR A 68 8.94 -8.47 -4.77
C TYR A 68 7.41 -8.53 -4.66
N GLU A 69 6.87 -9.74 -4.71
CA GLU A 69 5.45 -10.02 -4.54
C GLU A 69 5.23 -11.19 -3.58
N LEU A 70 4.01 -11.28 -3.08
CA LEU A 70 3.49 -12.51 -2.48
C LEU A 70 3.07 -13.46 -3.60
N GLN A 71 3.87 -14.49 -3.87
CA GLN A 71 3.61 -15.43 -4.96
C GLN A 71 2.31 -16.21 -4.75
N ASN A 72 1.62 -16.51 -5.85
CA ASN A 72 0.35 -17.25 -5.89
C ASN A 72 -0.80 -16.58 -5.12
N SER A 73 -0.63 -15.33 -4.70
CA SER A 73 -1.70 -14.58 -4.05
C SER A 73 -2.76 -14.15 -5.08
N PRO A 74 -4.06 -14.19 -4.73
CA PRO A 74 -5.14 -13.71 -5.60
C PRO A 74 -5.30 -12.18 -5.54
N PHE A 75 -4.42 -11.49 -4.82
CA PHE A 75 -4.46 -10.05 -4.58
C PHE A 75 -3.14 -9.41 -4.97
N TYR A 76 -3.13 -8.09 -5.13
CA TYR A 76 -1.96 -7.37 -5.61
C TYR A 76 -1.26 -6.65 -4.46
N PHE A 77 -0.10 -7.16 -4.08
CA PHE A 77 0.85 -6.58 -3.13
C PHE A 77 2.22 -6.49 -3.80
N ARG A 78 2.92 -5.37 -3.64
CA ARG A 78 4.27 -5.17 -4.19
C ARG A 78 5.18 -4.47 -3.22
N ILE A 79 6.44 -4.87 -3.22
CA ILE A 79 7.57 -4.09 -2.71
C ILE A 79 8.47 -3.82 -3.92
N ALA A 80 8.98 -2.61 -4.09
CA ALA A 80 9.88 -2.31 -5.20
C ALA A 80 10.87 -1.21 -4.84
N TYR A 81 12.09 -1.28 -5.36
CA TYR A 81 13.10 -0.22 -5.23
C TYR A 81 13.87 -0.04 -6.56
N HIS A 82 14.58 1.08 -6.69
CA HIS A 82 15.47 1.32 -7.83
C HIS A 82 16.93 1.18 -7.38
N PRO A 83 17.77 0.39 -8.08
CA PRO A 83 19.16 0.12 -7.66
C PRO A 83 20.05 1.37 -7.67
N THR A 84 19.77 2.34 -8.55
CA THR A 84 20.63 3.53 -8.69
C THR A 84 19.96 4.86 -8.29
N TYR A 85 18.68 4.86 -7.94
CA TYR A 85 17.94 6.09 -7.60
C TYR A 85 17.44 6.01 -6.17
N ILE A 86 18.37 6.04 -5.21
CA ILE A 86 18.13 5.93 -3.76
C ILE A 86 17.01 6.88 -3.28
N LYS A 87 16.93 8.09 -3.85
CA LYS A 87 15.88 9.09 -3.52
C LYS A 87 14.46 8.63 -3.81
N MET A 88 14.27 7.61 -4.64
CA MET A 88 12.95 7.00 -4.86
C MET A 88 12.49 6.21 -3.63
N GLY A 89 13.43 5.66 -2.86
CA GLY A 89 13.17 4.82 -1.70
C GLY A 89 12.66 3.43 -2.08
N ILE A 90 12.10 2.73 -1.09
CA ILE A 90 11.40 1.45 -1.30
C ILE A 90 9.91 1.73 -1.28
N SER A 91 9.24 1.44 -2.39
CA SER A 91 7.79 1.54 -2.52
C SER A 91 7.12 0.25 -2.08
N ILE A 92 6.13 0.37 -1.19
CA ILE A 92 5.28 -0.74 -0.75
C ILE A 92 3.85 -0.40 -1.09
N TYR A 93 3.24 -1.26 -1.90
CA TYR A 93 1.91 -1.09 -2.46
C TYR A 93 0.96 -2.15 -1.92
N PHE A 94 -0.22 -1.70 -1.48
CA PHE A 94 -1.36 -2.55 -1.17
C PHE A 94 -2.56 -2.17 -2.04
N SER A 95 -3.14 -3.15 -2.73
CA SER A 95 -4.49 -3.01 -3.29
C SER A 95 -5.56 -3.15 -2.21
N ALA A 96 -6.79 -2.75 -2.53
CA ALA A 96 -7.98 -2.97 -1.69
C ALA A 96 -8.04 -4.40 -1.17
N TYR A 97 -7.88 -5.37 -2.08
CA TYR A 97 -8.01 -6.77 -1.76
C TYR A 97 -6.85 -7.27 -0.87
N ALA A 98 -5.61 -6.83 -1.14
CA ALA A 98 -4.47 -7.18 -0.30
C ALA A 98 -4.65 -6.64 1.13
N TRP A 99 -5.13 -5.40 1.27
CA TRP A 99 -5.40 -4.81 2.58
C TRP A 99 -6.57 -5.49 3.31
N ALA A 100 -7.64 -5.84 2.60
CA ALA A 100 -8.77 -6.57 3.16
C ALA A 100 -8.37 -7.95 3.69
N GLU A 101 -7.63 -8.74 2.91
CA GLU A 101 -7.14 -10.05 3.35
C GLU A 101 -6.11 -9.92 4.48
N TYR A 102 -5.24 -8.91 4.42
CA TYR A 102 -4.29 -8.64 5.52
C TYR A 102 -5.04 -8.40 6.84
N ARG A 103 -6.03 -7.51 6.86
CA ARG A 103 -6.81 -7.21 8.08
C ARG A 103 -7.54 -8.43 8.61
N LYS A 104 -8.19 -9.19 7.73
CA LYS A 104 -8.95 -10.41 8.06
C LYS A 104 -8.05 -11.49 8.66
N ASN A 105 -6.90 -11.74 8.04
CA ASN A 105 -5.95 -12.72 8.54
C ASN A 105 -5.30 -12.26 9.84
N TYR A 106 -4.95 -10.97 9.95
CA TYR A 106 -4.43 -10.38 11.18
C TYR A 106 -5.43 -10.56 12.35
N GLU A 107 -6.71 -10.23 12.14
CA GLU A 107 -7.76 -10.43 13.15
C GLU A 107 -7.93 -11.90 13.53
N THR A 108 -7.87 -12.80 12.55
CA THR A 108 -7.96 -14.25 12.81
C THR A 108 -6.79 -14.77 13.65
N ILE A 109 -5.57 -14.28 13.39
CA ILE A 109 -4.34 -14.78 14.03
C ILE A 109 -4.13 -14.15 15.41
N PHE A 110 -4.35 -12.84 15.53
CA PHE A 110 -4.03 -12.07 16.74
C PHE A 110 -5.26 -11.75 17.59
N ASN A 111 -6.47 -12.06 17.12
CA ASN A 111 -7.74 -11.71 17.77
C ASN A 111 -7.89 -10.20 18.02
N GLU A 112 -7.31 -9.39 17.12
CA GLU A 112 -7.28 -7.93 17.19
C GLU A 112 -7.53 -7.32 15.81
N LYS A 113 -8.35 -6.28 15.75
CA LYS A 113 -8.55 -5.52 14.51
C LYS A 113 -7.35 -4.63 14.25
N ILE A 114 -6.94 -4.54 12.99
CA ILE A 114 -5.91 -3.59 12.56
C ILE A 114 -6.49 -2.53 11.62
N HIS A 115 -6.16 -1.29 11.93
CA HIS A 115 -6.48 -0.11 11.12
C HIS A 115 -5.18 0.48 10.55
N LEU A 116 -5.29 1.31 9.51
CA LEU A 116 -4.13 1.86 8.83
C LEU A 116 -3.20 2.65 9.77
N HIS A 117 -3.77 3.40 10.71
CA HIS A 117 -3.00 4.11 11.73
C HIS A 117 -2.17 3.17 12.62
N THR A 118 -2.78 2.09 13.11
CA THR A 118 -2.08 1.09 13.94
C THR A 118 -1.05 0.31 13.13
N PHE A 119 -1.36 0.02 11.86
CA PHE A 119 -0.39 -0.56 10.92
C PHE A 119 0.83 0.35 10.76
N PHE A 120 0.63 1.66 10.59
CA PHE A 120 1.72 2.64 10.51
C PHE A 120 2.56 2.73 11.78
N GLN A 121 1.93 2.67 12.96
CA GLN A 121 2.67 2.60 14.23
C GLN A 121 3.49 1.31 14.34
N MET A 122 2.92 0.18 13.89
CA MET A 122 3.55 -1.12 13.96
C MET A 122 4.78 -1.23 13.05
N ILE A 123 4.76 -0.62 11.86
CA ILE A 123 5.89 -0.59 10.94
C ILE A 123 6.92 0.50 11.26
N SER A 124 6.75 1.27 12.34
CA SER A 124 7.73 2.27 12.72
C SER A 124 9.04 1.61 13.15
N ASP A 125 10.15 2.14 12.66
CA ASP A 125 11.50 1.70 13.01
C ASP A 125 12.48 2.87 12.90
N ASP A 126 13.64 2.77 13.56
CA ASP A 126 14.68 3.80 13.51
C ASP A 126 15.55 3.68 12.25
N GLU A 127 15.57 2.52 11.59
CA GLU A 127 16.33 2.28 10.34
C GLU A 127 15.78 3.04 9.13
N TYR A 128 14.49 3.38 9.14
CA TYR A 128 13.85 4.13 8.05
C TYR A 128 12.78 5.10 8.53
N SER A 129 12.62 6.18 7.78
CA SER A 129 11.38 6.96 7.80
C SER A 129 10.44 6.43 6.73
N PHE A 130 9.13 6.56 6.92
CA PHE A 130 8.17 6.27 5.87
C PHE A 130 7.20 7.43 5.67
N ARG A 131 6.72 7.57 4.42
CA ARG A 131 5.63 8.48 4.07
C ARG A 131 4.54 7.75 3.32
N LEU A 132 3.30 8.19 3.52
CA LEU A 132 2.16 7.79 2.69
C LEU A 132 2.23 8.57 1.37
N SER A 133 2.55 7.89 0.27
CA SER A 133 2.64 8.51 -1.07
C SER A 133 1.32 8.50 -1.82
N ARG A 134 0.45 7.53 -1.53
CA ARG A 134 -0.91 7.45 -2.08
C ARG A 134 -1.85 6.78 -1.11
N ILE A 135 -3.08 7.27 -1.07
CA ILE A 135 -4.22 6.62 -0.42
C ILE A 135 -5.47 6.90 -1.23
N ASP A 136 -6.17 5.84 -1.60
CA ASP A 136 -7.45 5.93 -2.30
C ASP A 136 -8.52 5.46 -1.31
N MET A 137 -9.43 6.36 -0.95
CA MET A 137 -10.56 6.04 -0.08
C MET A 137 -11.75 5.62 -0.94
N ALA A 138 -12.42 4.54 -0.56
CA ALA A 138 -13.67 4.10 -1.17
C ALA A 138 -14.82 4.25 -0.18
N VAL A 139 -16.02 4.43 -0.73
CA VAL A 139 -17.25 4.51 0.04
C VAL A 139 -18.31 3.65 -0.63
N ASP A 140 -18.73 2.60 0.06
CA ASP A 140 -19.77 1.71 -0.43
C ASP A 140 -21.16 2.26 -0.13
N PHE A 141 -21.98 2.38 -1.19
CA PHE A 141 -23.40 2.71 -1.10
C PHE A 141 -24.23 1.44 -1.29
N LYS A 142 -24.76 0.88 -0.20
CA LYS A 142 -25.59 -0.33 -0.23
C LYS A 142 -27.06 0.01 0.01
N ASN A 143 -27.92 -0.32 -0.95
CA ASN A 143 -29.37 -0.05 -0.91
C ASN A 143 -29.77 1.42 -0.82
N GLU A 144 -28.92 2.34 -1.31
CA GLU A 144 -29.14 3.79 -1.23
C GLU A 144 -29.85 4.35 -2.50
N ASN A 145 -30.39 3.49 -3.36
CA ASN A 145 -31.07 3.86 -4.63
C ASN A 145 -30.25 4.83 -5.51
N VAL A 146 -28.92 4.75 -5.43
CA VAL A 146 -28.01 5.51 -6.28
C VAL A 146 -28.13 5.00 -7.70
N ASP A 147 -28.55 5.89 -8.61
CA ASP A 147 -28.72 5.59 -10.03
C ASP A 147 -27.64 6.34 -10.82
N ILE A 148 -26.62 5.58 -11.26
CA ILE A 148 -25.48 6.10 -12.01
C ILE A 148 -25.93 6.79 -13.30
N ALA A 149 -26.98 6.28 -13.96
CA ALA A 149 -27.50 6.86 -15.19
C ALA A 149 -28.18 8.21 -14.93
N LYS A 150 -28.86 8.38 -13.78
CA LYS A 150 -29.40 9.69 -13.37
C LYS A 150 -28.28 10.67 -13.07
N ILE A 151 -27.22 10.25 -12.39
CA ILE A 151 -26.06 11.11 -12.11
C ILE A 151 -25.43 11.58 -13.42
N HIS A 152 -25.18 10.65 -14.35
CA HIS A 152 -24.62 10.97 -15.68
C HIS A 152 -25.47 12.00 -16.42
N ARG A 153 -26.78 11.77 -16.57
CA ARG A 153 -27.69 12.72 -17.24
C ARG A 153 -27.75 14.07 -16.53
N SER A 154 -27.61 14.10 -15.21
CA SER A 154 -27.60 15.34 -14.44
C SER A 154 -26.34 16.17 -14.71
N LEU A 155 -25.19 15.51 -14.85
CA LEU A 155 -23.93 16.13 -15.27
C LEU A 155 -24.03 16.68 -16.70
N GLU A 156 -24.52 15.89 -17.65
CA GLU A 156 -24.68 16.32 -19.05
C GLU A 156 -25.65 17.50 -19.21
N SER A 157 -26.70 17.55 -18.38
CA SER A 157 -27.69 18.64 -18.40
C SER A 157 -27.26 19.87 -17.59
N GLY A 158 -26.05 19.88 -17.00
CA GLY A 158 -25.55 20.99 -16.17
C GLY A 158 -26.32 21.19 -14.86
N ARG A 159 -27.14 20.22 -14.44
CA ARG A 159 -27.91 20.27 -13.18
C ARG A 159 -27.11 19.79 -11.97
N THR A 160 -26.01 19.08 -12.22
CA THR A 160 -25.03 18.71 -11.21
C THR A 160 -23.68 19.24 -11.65
N GLU A 161 -22.96 19.86 -10.72
CA GLU A 161 -21.59 20.31 -10.92
C GLU A 161 -20.67 19.58 -9.94
N PHE A 162 -19.47 19.22 -10.41
CA PHE A 162 -18.41 18.73 -9.56
C PHE A 162 -17.45 19.89 -9.27
N ARG A 163 -17.41 20.36 -8.02
CA ARG A 163 -16.50 21.43 -7.60
C ARG A 163 -15.27 20.84 -6.92
N TYR A 164 -14.12 20.98 -7.57
CA TYR A 164 -12.84 20.84 -6.89
C TYR A 164 -12.46 22.19 -6.30
N ASN A 165 -12.42 22.29 -4.96
CA ASN A 165 -11.80 23.44 -4.32
C ASN A 165 -10.28 23.27 -4.47
N HIS A 166 -9.68 24.02 -5.40
CA HIS A 166 -8.25 24.29 -5.33
C HIS A 166 -8.03 25.23 -4.14
N VAL A 167 -7.59 24.66 -3.02
CA VAL A 167 -7.00 25.44 -1.92
C VAL A 167 -5.54 25.67 -2.27
#